data_AF-A0A376F4I7-F1
#
_entry.id   AF-A0A376F4I7-F1
#
_cell.length_a   1.000
_cell.length_b   1.000
_cell.length_c   1.000
_cell.angle_alpha   90.00
_cell.angle_beta   90.00
_cell.angle_gamma   90.00
#
_symmetry.space_group_name_H-M   'P 1'
#
loop_
_entity.id
_entity.type
_entity.pdbx_description
1 polymer ?
#
loop_
_entity_poly.entity_id
_entity_poly.type
_entity_poly.pdbx_seq_one_letter_code
_entity_poly.pdbx_strand_id
1 'polypeptide(L)'
;MAEQATGQTGSVGMGIPGSISPYTGVVKNANSTWLNGQTFDKDLSQRLNREVRLANDANCLAVSEAIDGAAAGAQTVFAVIVGTGCGAGVAFGGRAHIGGNGTAGEWGHNPLPWMDEDELKYRAEVPCYCGKQGCIETFISGTGFATDYHRLSGQPLKATKSCVWSKNRIRSPSWPLAATKCGWRNPWRTW
;
A
#
# COMPACT_ATOMS: atom_id res chain seq x y z
N MET A 1 -12.45 -3.89 -28.80
CA MET A 1 -12.14 -3.57 -27.37
C MET A 1 -12.96 -4.49 -26.46
N ALA A 2 -12.55 -4.74 -25.21
CA ALA A 2 -13.10 -5.80 -24.36
C ALA A 2 -14.65 -5.92 -24.36
N GLU A 3 -15.38 -4.80 -24.33
CA GLU A 3 -16.86 -4.79 -24.37
C GLU A 3 -17.44 -5.30 -25.70
N GLN A 4 -16.79 -4.99 -26.83
CA GLN A 4 -17.20 -5.55 -28.13
C GLN A 4 -16.95 -7.06 -28.20
N ALA A 5 -15.93 -7.56 -27.49
CA ALA A 5 -15.61 -8.98 -27.45
C ALA A 5 -16.53 -9.77 -26.49
N THR A 6 -17.04 -9.13 -25.44
CA THR A 6 -17.87 -9.79 -24.41
C THR A 6 -19.36 -9.48 -24.55
N GLY A 7 -19.73 -8.43 -25.28
CA GLY A 7 -21.11 -7.90 -25.31
C GLY A 7 -21.59 -7.33 -23.98
N GLN A 8 -20.68 -7.06 -23.02
CA GLN A 8 -21.00 -6.64 -21.66
C GLN A 8 -20.35 -5.30 -21.32
N THR A 9 -21.07 -4.46 -20.58
CA THR A 9 -20.55 -3.21 -20.00
C THR A 9 -20.01 -3.47 -18.59
N GLY A 10 -18.75 -3.13 -18.35
CA GLY A 10 -18.08 -3.32 -17.05
C GLY A 10 -18.04 -2.07 -16.18
N SER A 11 -17.91 -2.26 -14.87
CA SER A 11 -17.50 -1.20 -13.94
C SER A 11 -16.02 -0.87 -14.13
N VAL A 12 -15.63 0.37 -13.78
CA VAL A 12 -14.25 0.84 -13.91
C VAL A 12 -13.73 1.28 -12.54
N GLY A 13 -12.60 0.69 -12.16
CA GLY A 13 -11.82 1.16 -11.02
C GLY A 13 -10.35 1.27 -11.36
N MET A 14 -9.66 2.17 -10.68
CA MET A 14 -8.24 2.44 -10.94
C MET A 14 -7.49 2.66 -9.63
N GLY A 15 -6.39 1.92 -9.48
CA GLY A 15 -5.38 2.19 -8.45
C GLY A 15 -4.51 3.36 -8.88
N ILE A 16 -4.38 4.37 -8.03
CA ILE A 16 -3.51 5.53 -8.26
C ILE A 16 -2.44 5.62 -7.15
N PRO A 17 -1.24 6.12 -7.43
CA PRO A 17 -0.20 6.30 -6.43
C PRO A 17 -0.45 7.58 -5.62
N GLY A 18 -1.61 7.66 -4.95
CA GLY A 18 -2.15 8.80 -4.20
C GLY A 18 -3.57 8.49 -3.69
N SER A 19 -4.21 9.41 -2.98
CA SER A 19 -5.60 9.21 -2.50
C SER A 19 -6.51 10.40 -2.79
N ILE A 20 -7.80 10.14 -2.97
CA ILE A 20 -8.81 11.22 -3.02
C ILE A 20 -9.07 11.70 -1.60
N SER A 21 -8.99 13.01 -1.39
CA SER A 21 -9.41 13.63 -0.14
C SER A 21 -10.94 13.57 -0.01
N PRO A 22 -11.50 12.96 1.05
CA PRO A 22 -12.95 12.92 1.24
C PRO A 22 -13.55 14.31 1.49
N TYR A 23 -12.73 15.30 1.89
CA TYR A 23 -13.18 16.67 2.18
C TYR A 23 -13.21 17.56 0.95
N THR A 24 -12.20 17.44 0.08
CA THR A 24 -12.02 18.35 -1.07
C THR A 24 -12.40 17.70 -2.40
N GLY A 25 -12.52 16.37 -2.45
CA GLY A 25 -12.85 15.64 -3.67
C GLY A 25 -11.77 15.68 -4.75
N VAL A 26 -10.54 16.04 -4.37
CA VAL A 26 -9.38 16.06 -5.27
C VAL A 26 -8.30 15.09 -4.80
N VAL A 27 -7.44 14.67 -5.71
CA VAL A 27 -6.29 13.81 -5.40
C VAL A 27 -5.27 14.57 -4.54
N LYS A 28 -4.68 13.88 -3.57
CA LYS A 28 -3.61 14.37 -2.70
C LYS A 28 -2.53 13.31 -2.49
N ASN A 29 -1.37 13.77 -2.01
CA ASN A 29 -0.21 12.95 -1.66
C ASN A 29 0.20 11.97 -2.77
N ALA A 30 -0.01 12.36 -4.03
CA ALA A 30 0.32 11.52 -5.16
C ALA A 30 1.79 11.66 -5.56
N ASN A 31 2.47 10.53 -5.77
CA ASN A 31 3.82 10.52 -6.36
C ASN A 31 3.80 11.04 -7.80
N SER A 32 2.72 10.77 -8.54
CA SER A 32 2.40 11.45 -9.79
C SER A 32 1.88 12.85 -9.47
N THR A 33 2.80 13.78 -9.22
CA THR A 33 2.50 15.08 -8.62
C THR A 33 1.50 15.94 -9.40
N TRP A 34 1.43 15.76 -10.72
CA TRP A 34 0.45 16.42 -11.60
C TRP A 34 -1.01 16.03 -11.34
N LEU A 35 -1.26 14.93 -10.62
CA LEU A 35 -2.61 14.56 -10.18
C LEU A 35 -3.05 15.36 -8.95
N ASN A 36 -2.12 15.88 -8.14
CA ASN A 36 -2.49 16.58 -6.90
C ASN A 36 -3.33 17.82 -7.20
N GLY A 37 -4.43 17.98 -6.47
CA GLY A 37 -5.40 19.06 -6.68
C GLY A 37 -6.41 18.84 -7.80
N GLN A 38 -6.33 17.71 -8.53
CA GLN A 38 -7.23 17.40 -9.65
C GLN A 38 -8.40 16.51 -9.25
N THR A 39 -9.53 16.68 -9.94
CA THR A 39 -10.75 15.83 -9.82
C THR A 39 -10.69 14.65 -10.79
N PHE A 40 -9.63 13.86 -10.69
CA PHE A 40 -9.29 12.86 -11.70
C PHE A 40 -10.36 11.78 -11.92
N ASP A 41 -11.06 11.37 -10.86
CA ASP A 41 -12.20 10.46 -10.90
C ASP A 41 -13.36 11.02 -11.75
N LYS A 42 -13.65 12.32 -11.62
CA LYS A 42 -14.72 12.99 -12.37
C LYS A 42 -14.34 13.14 -13.83
N ASP A 43 -13.10 13.53 -14.11
CA ASP A 43 -12.60 13.68 -15.48
C ASP A 43 -12.67 12.36 -16.24
N LEU A 44 -12.27 11.25 -15.59
CA LEU A 44 -12.40 9.91 -16.16
C LEU A 44 -13.85 9.48 -16.31
N SER A 45 -14.69 9.76 -15.30
CA SER A 45 -16.11 9.39 -15.35
C SER A 45 -16.84 10.08 -16.51
N GLN A 46 -16.55 11.37 -16.74
CA GLN A 46 -17.12 12.13 -17.85
C GLN A 46 -16.64 11.59 -19.20
N ARG A 47 -15.34 11.30 -19.33
CA ARG A 47 -14.76 10.76 -20.58
C ARG A 47 -15.27 9.36 -20.92
N LEU A 48 -15.55 8.54 -19.92
CA LEU A 48 -16.03 7.16 -20.09
C LEU A 48 -17.55 7.02 -20.04
N ASN A 49 -18.26 8.12 -19.75
CA ASN A 49 -19.71 8.18 -19.53
C ASN A 49 -20.20 7.08 -18.56
N ARG A 50 -19.47 6.89 -17.45
CA ARG A 50 -19.75 5.88 -16.42
C ARG A 50 -19.03 6.22 -15.13
N GLU A 51 -19.46 5.63 -14.02
CA GLU A 51 -18.78 5.78 -12.73
C GLU A 51 -17.36 5.21 -12.78
N VAL A 52 -16.38 5.97 -12.28
CA VAL A 52 -15.00 5.55 -12.08
C VAL A 52 -14.63 5.69 -10.62
N ARG A 53 -14.16 4.60 -10.00
CA ARG A 53 -13.73 4.59 -8.60
C ARG A 53 -12.21 4.55 -8.51
N LEU A 54 -11.64 5.42 -7.68
CA LEU A 54 -10.20 5.44 -7.43
C LEU A 54 -9.88 4.98 -6.02
N ALA A 55 -8.77 4.26 -5.88
CA ALA A 55 -8.19 3.89 -4.59
C ALA A 55 -6.67 3.98 -4.66
N ASN A 56 -6.01 4.10 -3.51
CA ASN A 56 -4.56 3.95 -3.48
C ASN A 56 -4.17 2.47 -3.73
N ASP A 57 -2.94 2.25 -4.16
CA ASP A 57 -2.36 0.94 -4.45
C ASP A 57 -2.47 -0.06 -3.28
N ALA A 58 -2.22 0.39 -2.04
CA ALA A 58 -2.28 -0.46 -0.87
C ALA A 58 -3.72 -0.91 -0.53
N ASN A 59 -4.71 -0.04 -0.70
CA ASN A 59 -6.12 -0.39 -0.54
C ASN A 59 -6.62 -1.28 -1.69
N CYS A 60 -6.13 -1.06 -2.91
CA CYS A 60 -6.39 -1.98 -4.02
C CYS A 60 -5.87 -3.40 -3.71
N LEU A 61 -4.66 -3.52 -3.14
CA LEU A 61 -4.14 -4.81 -2.70
C LEU A 61 -5.04 -5.43 -1.63
N ALA A 62 -5.37 -4.68 -0.57
CA ALA A 62 -6.19 -5.20 0.53
C ALA A 62 -7.54 -5.74 0.06
N VAL A 63 -8.21 -5.03 -0.86
CA VAL A 63 -9.48 -5.51 -1.41
C VAL A 63 -9.30 -6.68 -2.37
N SER A 64 -8.26 -6.67 -3.21
CA SER A 64 -7.98 -7.83 -4.07
C SER A 64 -7.73 -9.09 -3.23
N GLU A 65 -6.89 -9.01 -2.21
CA GLU A 65 -6.61 -10.15 -1.34
C GLU A 65 -7.84 -10.59 -0.54
N ALA A 66 -8.74 -9.68 -0.16
CA ALA A 66 -9.96 -9.99 0.57
C ALA A 66 -11.09 -10.60 -0.27
N ILE A 67 -11.14 -10.31 -1.57
CA ILE A 67 -12.21 -10.77 -2.48
C ILE A 67 -11.86 -12.10 -3.12
N ASP A 68 -10.71 -12.19 -3.79
CA ASP A 68 -10.34 -13.35 -4.60
C ASP A 68 -8.87 -13.75 -4.47
N GLY A 69 -8.09 -13.06 -3.62
CA GLY A 69 -6.72 -13.44 -3.30
C GLY A 69 -6.61 -14.36 -2.07
N ALA A 70 -5.48 -14.30 -1.39
CA ALA A 70 -5.12 -15.27 -0.36
C ALA A 70 -5.92 -15.14 0.95
N ALA A 71 -6.63 -14.02 1.12
CA ALA A 71 -7.51 -13.77 2.26
C ALA A 71 -9.00 -13.80 1.87
N ALA A 72 -9.34 -14.43 0.75
CA ALA A 72 -10.72 -14.56 0.29
C ALA A 72 -11.63 -15.14 1.39
N GLY A 73 -12.73 -14.45 1.68
CA GLY A 73 -13.69 -14.83 2.72
C GLY A 73 -13.34 -14.38 4.14
N ALA A 74 -12.15 -13.80 4.37
CA ALA A 74 -11.81 -13.20 5.66
C ALA A 74 -12.63 -11.92 5.91
N GLN A 75 -13.10 -11.75 7.15
CA GLN A 75 -13.85 -10.55 7.54
C GLN A 75 -12.97 -9.31 7.66
N THR A 76 -11.72 -9.49 8.05
CA THR A 76 -10.74 -8.41 8.22
C THR A 76 -9.45 -8.82 7.55
N VAL A 77 -8.95 -7.96 6.66
CA VAL A 77 -7.69 -8.17 5.94
C VAL A 77 -6.80 -6.97 6.16
N PHE A 78 -5.59 -7.21 6.63
CA PHE A 78 -4.51 -6.23 6.69
C PHE A 78 -3.42 -6.68 5.71
N ALA A 79 -3.36 -6.02 4.56
CA ALA A 79 -2.42 -6.36 3.49
C ALA A 79 -1.21 -5.43 3.56
N VAL A 80 -0.01 -6.01 3.66
CA VAL A 80 1.24 -5.26 3.79
C VAL A 80 2.06 -5.41 2.50
N ILE A 81 2.52 -4.27 1.98
CA ILE A 81 3.46 -4.18 0.87
C ILE A 81 4.84 -3.89 1.45
N VAL A 82 5.82 -4.75 1.15
CA VAL A 82 7.24 -4.51 1.43
C VAL A 82 7.99 -4.59 0.12
N GLY A 83 8.51 -3.46 -0.34
CA GLY A 83 9.21 -3.28 -1.61
C GLY A 83 10.30 -2.23 -1.46
N THR A 84 10.42 -1.30 -2.41
CA THR A 84 11.32 -0.14 -2.26
C THR A 84 10.99 0.66 -0.99
N GLY A 85 9.71 0.93 -0.78
CA GLY A 85 9.12 1.43 0.48
C GLY A 85 8.30 0.35 1.20
N CYS A 86 7.49 0.75 2.18
CA CYS A 86 6.48 -0.13 2.76
C CYS A 86 5.16 0.60 3.00
N GLY A 87 4.05 -0.10 2.84
CA GLY A 87 2.72 0.44 3.04
C GLY A 87 1.74 -0.67 3.38
N ALA A 88 0.51 -0.31 3.75
CA ALA A 88 -0.52 -1.28 4.00
C ALA A 88 -1.91 -0.78 3.60
N GLY A 89 -2.81 -1.72 3.37
CA GLY A 89 -4.23 -1.47 3.22
C GLY A 89 -5.02 -2.31 4.21
N VAL A 90 -6.17 -1.80 4.63
CA VAL A 90 -7.10 -2.54 5.48
C VAL A 90 -8.40 -2.74 4.71
N ALA A 91 -8.94 -3.95 4.73
CA ALA A 91 -10.27 -4.23 4.21
C ALA A 91 -11.14 -4.92 5.27
N PHE A 92 -12.41 -4.49 5.34
CA PHE A 92 -13.45 -5.10 6.17
C PHE A 92 -14.58 -5.60 5.26
N GLY A 93 -14.94 -6.88 5.38
CA GLY A 93 -15.98 -7.51 4.57
C GLY A 93 -15.76 -7.33 3.06
N GLY A 94 -14.50 -7.34 2.60
CA GLY A 94 -14.17 -7.14 1.18
C GLY A 94 -14.24 -5.69 0.68
N ARG A 95 -14.31 -4.70 1.58
CA ARG A 95 -14.33 -3.26 1.26
C ARG A 95 -13.13 -2.58 1.91
N ALA A 96 -12.44 -1.68 1.20
CA ALA A 96 -11.33 -0.98 1.85
C ALA A 96 -11.81 -0.05 2.95
N HIS A 97 -11.06 -0.03 4.02
CA HIS A 97 -11.19 0.94 5.08
C HIS A 97 -10.24 2.10 4.81
N ILE A 98 -10.77 3.22 4.32
CA ILE A 98 -9.98 4.39 3.91
C ILE A 98 -9.64 5.34 5.07
N GLY A 99 -10.33 5.23 6.20
CA GLY A 99 -10.22 6.14 7.35
C GLY A 99 -10.79 7.54 7.07
N GLY A 100 -10.98 8.34 8.12
CA GLY A 100 -11.64 9.66 8.01
C GLY A 100 -10.93 10.65 7.08
N ASN A 101 -9.60 10.55 6.99
CA ASN A 101 -8.79 11.41 6.12
C ASN A 101 -8.33 10.73 4.83
N GLY A 102 -8.76 9.50 4.52
CA GLY A 102 -8.24 8.78 3.33
C GLY A 102 -6.77 8.36 3.47
N THR A 103 -6.30 8.14 4.71
CA THR A 103 -4.91 7.78 5.07
C THR A 103 -4.87 6.55 5.99
N ALA A 104 -5.96 5.78 6.08
CA ALA A 104 -5.89 4.49 6.75
C ALA A 104 -4.93 3.57 5.98
N GLY A 105 -4.16 2.78 6.72
CA GLY A 105 -3.16 1.89 6.12
C GLY A 105 -1.79 2.53 5.87
N GLU A 106 -1.60 3.83 6.15
CA GLU A 106 -0.27 4.52 6.20
C GLU A 106 0.62 4.03 7.38
N TRP A 107 0.55 2.73 7.68
CA TRP A 107 1.20 2.02 8.76
C TRP A 107 2.72 2.13 8.70
N GLY A 108 3.31 2.18 7.50
CA GLY A 108 4.75 2.35 7.32
C GLY A 108 5.30 3.63 7.96
N HIS A 109 4.46 4.65 8.16
CA HIS A 109 4.84 5.92 8.78
C HIS A 109 4.56 5.99 10.29
N ASN A 110 4.06 4.92 10.90
CA ASN A 110 4.02 4.81 12.36
C ASN A 110 5.43 4.62 12.90
N PRO A 111 5.75 5.15 14.11
CA PRO A 111 7.02 4.86 14.75
C PRO A 111 7.20 3.37 15.02
N LEU A 112 8.41 2.84 14.83
CA LEU A 112 8.75 1.49 15.23
C LEU A 112 8.57 1.36 16.76
N PRO A 113 7.76 0.40 17.25
CA PRO A 113 7.54 0.24 18.69
C PRO A 113 8.74 -0.44 19.35
N TRP A 114 8.97 -0.13 20.64
CA TRP A 114 9.96 -0.80 21.50
C TRP A 114 11.40 -0.84 20.94
N MET A 115 11.86 0.28 20.38
CA MET A 115 13.22 0.40 19.85
C MET A 115 14.29 0.09 20.90
N ASP A 116 15.33 -0.64 20.49
CA ASP A 116 16.55 -0.80 21.28
C ASP A 116 17.50 0.43 21.15
N GLU A 117 18.64 0.41 21.84
CA GLU A 117 19.58 1.53 21.85
C GLU A 117 20.20 1.82 20.47
N ASP A 118 20.40 0.80 19.64
CA ASP A 118 20.96 0.97 18.29
C ASP A 118 19.90 1.54 17.35
N GLU A 119 18.66 1.04 17.42
CA GLU A 119 17.51 1.55 16.67
C GLU A 119 17.18 3.00 17.06
N LEU A 120 17.33 3.38 18.34
CA LEU A 120 17.17 4.76 18.80
C LEU A 120 18.22 5.71 18.21
N LYS A 121 19.47 5.26 18.05
CA LYS A 121 20.52 6.04 17.36
C LYS A 121 20.20 6.17 15.87
N TYR A 122 19.86 5.05 15.23
CA TYR A 122 19.47 5.02 13.83
C TYR A 122 18.31 5.97 13.52
N ARG A 123 17.29 6.03 14.40
CA ARG A 123 16.14 6.95 14.26
C ARG A 123 16.57 8.42 14.17
N ALA A 124 17.66 8.80 14.84
CA ALA A 124 18.13 10.18 14.90
C ALA A 124 18.95 10.55 13.65
N GLU A 125 19.59 9.55 13.04
CA GLU A 125 20.47 9.72 11.87
C GLU A 125 19.72 9.59 10.55
N VAL A 126 18.69 8.74 10.48
CA VAL A 126 17.97 8.41 9.25
C VAL A 126 16.58 9.04 9.24
N PRO A 127 16.36 10.17 8.54
CA PRO A 127 15.06 10.79 8.45
C PRO A 127 14.12 9.99 7.53
N CYS A 128 12.83 9.95 7.87
CA CYS A 128 11.81 9.53 6.91
C CYS A 128 11.42 10.72 6.03
N TYR A 129 11.12 10.48 4.75
CA TYR A 129 10.69 11.53 3.82
C TYR A 129 9.40 12.23 4.26
N CYS A 130 8.59 11.57 5.10
CA CYS A 130 7.36 12.15 5.64
C CYS A 130 7.61 13.27 6.68
N GLY A 131 8.88 13.54 7.01
CA GLY A 131 9.30 14.56 7.96
C GLY A 131 9.31 14.10 9.42
N LYS A 132 8.94 12.84 9.69
CA LYS A 132 9.03 12.22 11.01
C LYS A 132 10.28 11.34 11.13
N GLN A 133 10.57 10.92 12.35
CA GLN A 133 11.69 10.02 12.66
C GLN A 133 11.17 8.65 13.10
N GLY A 134 11.98 7.62 12.82
CA GLY A 134 11.73 6.28 13.34
C GLY A 134 10.52 5.58 12.73
N CYS A 135 10.06 5.99 11.55
CA CYS A 135 8.98 5.32 10.83
C CYS A 135 9.36 3.87 10.51
N ILE A 136 8.42 2.93 10.66
CA ILE A 136 8.61 1.51 10.33
C ILE A 136 9.28 1.32 8.95
N GLU A 137 8.91 2.13 7.96
CA GLU A 137 9.49 2.11 6.62
C GLU A 137 11.01 2.26 6.59
N THR A 138 11.61 3.08 7.45
CA THR A 138 13.07 3.29 7.46
C THR A 138 13.84 2.06 7.92
N PHE A 139 13.15 1.06 8.49
CA PHE A 139 13.71 -0.18 8.97
C PHE A 139 13.35 -1.37 8.07
N ILE A 140 12.06 -1.50 7.69
CA ILE A 140 11.57 -2.73 7.07
C ILE A 140 11.45 -2.68 5.54
N SER A 141 11.48 -1.49 4.95
CA SER A 141 11.46 -1.39 3.49
C SER A 141 12.76 -1.93 2.90
N GLY A 142 12.75 -2.25 1.61
CA GLY A 142 13.97 -2.64 0.90
C GLY A 142 15.03 -1.54 0.93
N THR A 143 14.63 -0.26 0.89
CA THR A 143 15.58 0.86 1.06
C THR A 143 16.07 1.01 2.50
N GLY A 144 15.18 0.83 3.48
CA GLY A 144 15.54 0.81 4.91
C GLY A 144 16.55 -0.29 5.22
N PHE A 145 16.27 -1.51 4.77
CA PHE A 145 17.17 -2.65 4.94
C PHE A 145 18.53 -2.43 4.26
N ALA A 146 18.56 -1.89 3.04
CA ALA A 146 19.80 -1.60 2.34
C ALA A 146 20.63 -0.51 3.07
N THR A 147 19.96 0.51 3.61
CA THR A 147 20.59 1.58 4.40
C THR A 147 21.21 1.01 5.68
N ASP A 148 20.44 0.22 6.44
CA ASP A 148 20.92 -0.37 7.68
C ASP A 148 22.04 -1.40 7.46
N TYR A 149 21.93 -2.22 6.40
CA TYR A 149 23.01 -3.12 5.99
C TYR A 149 24.30 -2.35 5.67
N HIS A 150 24.20 -1.23 4.94
CA HIS A 150 25.35 -0.41 4.63
C HIS A 150 25.98 0.21 5.89
N ARG A 151 25.15 0.70 6.81
CA ARG A 151 25.60 1.24 8.11
C ARG A 151 26.39 0.20 8.91
N LEU A 152 25.88 -1.03 9.00
CA LEU A 152 26.48 -2.08 9.82
C LEU A 152 27.69 -2.75 9.18
N SER A 153 27.69 -2.92 7.84
CA SER A 153 28.74 -3.66 7.12
C SER A 153 29.77 -2.78 6.42
N GLY A 154 29.49 -1.49 6.23
CA GLY A 154 30.24 -0.60 5.35
C GLY A 154 30.09 -0.90 3.85
N GLN A 155 29.34 -1.94 3.47
CA GLN A 155 29.18 -2.38 2.09
C GLN A 155 27.83 -1.97 1.52
N PRO A 156 27.75 -1.39 0.32
CA PRO A 156 26.47 -1.06 -0.28
C PRO A 156 25.76 -2.32 -0.75
N LEU A 157 24.44 -2.41 -0.50
CA LEU A 157 23.59 -3.44 -1.09
C LEU A 157 22.60 -2.78 -2.04
N LYS A 158 22.53 -3.24 -3.29
CA LYS A 158 21.38 -2.88 -4.14
C LYS A 158 20.18 -3.69 -3.65
N ALA A 159 19.12 -2.99 -3.25
CA ALA A 159 17.79 -3.56 -2.98
C ALA A 159 17.21 -4.16 -4.28
N THR A 160 17.74 -5.30 -4.70
CA THR A 160 17.18 -6.16 -5.74
C THR A 160 16.45 -7.31 -5.06
N LYS A 161 15.63 -8.04 -5.82
CA LYS A 161 14.70 -9.12 -5.42
C LYS A 161 15.28 -10.23 -4.49
N SER A 162 16.56 -10.17 -4.12
CA SER A 162 17.25 -11.11 -3.23
C SER A 162 17.25 -10.75 -1.74
N CYS A 163 16.65 -9.63 -1.31
CA CYS A 163 16.30 -9.44 0.10
C CYS A 163 15.19 -10.41 0.49
N VAL A 164 15.57 -11.67 0.72
CA VAL A 164 14.72 -12.68 1.31
C VAL A 164 14.54 -12.28 2.76
N TRP A 165 13.41 -11.67 3.07
CA TRP A 165 12.88 -11.67 4.42
C TRP A 165 12.81 -13.13 4.87
N SER A 166 13.74 -13.55 5.74
CA SER A 166 13.64 -14.90 6.30
C SER A 166 12.31 -14.99 7.05
N LYS A 167 11.47 -15.95 6.67
CA LYS A 167 10.14 -16.23 7.29
C LYS A 167 10.20 -16.48 8.81
N ASN A 168 11.39 -16.47 9.42
CA ASN A 168 11.60 -16.79 10.82
C ASN A 168 11.41 -15.59 11.77
N ARG A 169 11.34 -14.34 11.28
CA ARG A 169 11.15 -13.16 12.15
C ARG A 169 9.69 -12.75 12.37
N ILE A 170 8.75 -13.28 11.58
CA ILE A 170 7.30 -12.98 11.69
C ILE A 170 6.53 -14.32 11.76
N ARG A 171 6.64 -15.03 12.88
CA ARG A 171 5.72 -16.13 13.21
C ARG A 171 4.95 -15.75 14.48
N SER A 172 3.77 -15.17 14.30
CA SER A 172 2.74 -15.21 15.34
C SER A 172 1.87 -16.44 15.10
N PRO A 173 1.67 -17.33 16.08
CA PRO A 173 0.83 -18.52 15.92
C PRO A 173 -0.67 -18.21 15.72
N SER A 174 -1.10 -16.97 15.98
CA SER A 174 -2.52 -16.60 16.06
C SER A 174 -3.09 -15.93 14.81
N TRP A 175 -2.27 -15.64 13.79
CA TRP A 175 -2.72 -14.96 12.56
C TRP A 175 -2.20 -15.69 11.32
N PRO A 176 -3.07 -16.17 10.42
CA PRO A 176 -2.62 -16.76 9.16
C PRO A 176 -1.99 -15.68 8.27
N LEU A 177 -0.66 -15.69 8.18
CA LEU A 177 0.10 -14.88 7.23
C LEU A 177 0.16 -15.57 5.87
N ALA A 178 -0.49 -15.00 4.87
CA ALA A 178 -0.32 -15.40 3.48
C ALA A 178 0.58 -14.39 2.75
N ALA A 179 1.56 -14.90 2.01
CA ALA A 179 2.43 -14.09 1.15
C ALA A 179 2.10 -14.40 -0.31
N THR A 180 1.44 -13.48 -1.00
CA THR A 180 0.99 -13.63 -2.38
C THR A 180 1.75 -12.67 -3.31
N LYS A 181 2.14 -13.14 -4.50
CA LYS A 181 2.52 -12.24 -5.60
C LYS A 181 1.22 -11.70 -6.20
N CYS A 182 1.09 -10.38 -6.23
CA CYS A 182 -0.09 -9.68 -6.77
C CYS A 182 -0.40 -10.16 -8.20
N GLY A 183 -1.52 -10.88 -8.36
CA GLY A 183 -2.09 -11.30 -9.63
C GLY A 183 -3.49 -10.73 -9.73
N TRP A 184 -3.71 -9.82 -10.68
CA TRP A 184 -4.98 -9.08 -10.80
C TRP A 184 -6.11 -9.98 -11.32
N ARG A 185 -7.15 -10.20 -10.51
CA ARG A 185 -8.49 -10.63 -10.94
C ARG A 185 -9.54 -9.73 -10.27
N ASN A 186 -10.69 -9.61 -10.94
CA ASN A 186 -11.53 -8.41 -11.02
C ASN A 186 -12.27 -8.06 -9.68
N PRO A 187 -11.76 -7.14 -8.84
CA PRO A 187 -12.27 -6.91 -7.48
C PRO A 187 -13.33 -5.79 -7.38
N TRP A 188 -13.77 -5.23 -8.50
CA TRP A 188 -14.50 -3.95 -8.53
C TRP A 188 -16.02 -4.02 -8.23
N ARG A 189 -16.56 -5.17 -7.80
CA ARG A 189 -17.99 -5.31 -7.47
C ARG A 189 -18.35 -4.91 -6.03
N THR A 190 -17.39 -4.78 -5.12
CA THR A 190 -17.65 -4.66 -3.68
C THR A 190 -17.33 -3.30 -3.06
N TRP A 191 -16.82 -2.34 -3.82
CA TRP A 191 -16.52 -0.99 -3.32
C TRP A 191 -17.77 -0.18 -2.97
#